data_AF-A0A3C1BM43-F1
#
_entry.id   AF-A0A3C1BM43-F1
#
_cell.length_a   1.000
_cell.length_b   1.000
_cell.length_c   1.000
_cell.angle_alpha   90.00
_cell.angle_beta   90.00
_cell.angle_gamma   90.00
#
_symmetry.space_group_name_H-M   'P 1'
#
loop_
_entity.id
_entity.type
_entity.pdbx_description
1 polymer ?
#
loop_
_entity_poly.entity_id
_entity_poly.type
_entity_poly.pdbx_seq_one_letter_code
_entity_poly.pdbx_strand_id
1 'polypeptide(L)'
;EALSDTMKEMLSGLNAVHSASEAYTVDGTQAKYDKKTAITYSWDDSIMDEVVHPVIRTHPETGRKALYVNDMFTLRIQGMSKAESRALLDYLFIHATRPEFCCRFRWSENAVAIWDNRCMQHYAVDDYQAYERLMYRVTIEGCRPV
;
A
#
# COMPACT_ATOMS: atom_id res chain seq x y z
N GLU A 1 3.95 5.20 15.25
CA GLU A 1 4.58 5.79 16.46
C GLU A 1 4.07 7.19 16.76
N ALA A 2 3.94 8.07 15.76
CA ALA A 2 3.54 9.47 15.92
C ALA A 2 2.02 9.73 16.07
N LEU A 3 1.19 8.69 16.14
CA LEU A 3 -0.22 8.82 16.53
C LEU A 3 -0.34 9.12 18.03
N SER A 4 -1.43 9.74 18.46
CA SER A 4 -1.73 9.87 19.89
C SER A 4 -1.95 8.49 20.52
N ASP A 5 -1.77 8.36 21.82
CA ASP A 5 -1.94 7.07 22.50
C ASP A 5 -3.39 6.59 22.44
N THR A 6 -4.37 7.50 22.55
CA THR A 6 -5.79 7.18 22.32
C THR A 6 -6.05 6.59 20.93
N MET A 7 -5.40 7.15 19.89
CA MET A 7 -5.54 6.63 18.53
C MET A 7 -4.85 5.27 18.39
N LYS A 8 -3.66 5.09 18.99
CA LYS A 8 -2.98 3.78 19.00
C LYS A 8 -3.84 2.70 19.66
N GLU A 9 -4.47 3.02 20.78
CA GLU A 9 -5.34 2.10 21.52
C GLU A 9 -6.57 1.73 20.69
N MET A 10 -7.27 2.72 20.14
CA MET A 10 -8.45 2.51 19.31
C MET A 10 -8.16 1.62 18.09
N LEU A 11 -7.02 1.82 17.42
CA LEU A 11 -6.66 1.04 16.23
C LEU A 11 -6.15 -0.38 16.52
N SER A 12 -5.72 -0.65 17.75
CA SER A 12 -4.97 -1.88 18.09
C SER A 12 -5.74 -3.19 17.89
N GLY A 13 -7.07 -3.14 17.89
CA GLY A 13 -7.95 -4.30 17.67
C GLY A 13 -8.70 -4.28 16.34
N LEU A 14 -8.45 -3.29 15.47
CA LEU A 14 -9.19 -3.16 14.22
C LEU A 14 -8.57 -3.99 13.11
N ASN A 15 -9.44 -4.55 12.27
CA ASN A 15 -9.06 -5.21 11.02
C ASN A 15 -9.56 -4.40 9.83
N ALA A 16 -8.81 -4.40 8.74
CA ALA A 16 -9.19 -3.83 7.46
C ALA A 16 -9.36 -4.92 6.40
N VAL A 17 -10.27 -4.66 5.49
CA VAL A 17 -10.52 -5.46 4.29
C VAL A 17 -9.71 -4.87 3.15
N HIS A 18 -8.90 -5.69 2.50
CA HIS A 18 -8.06 -5.32 1.37
C HIS A 18 -8.46 -6.09 0.12
N SER A 19 -8.31 -5.46 -1.03
CA SER A 19 -8.50 -6.08 -2.35
C SER A 19 -7.68 -5.34 -3.39
N ALA A 20 -7.29 -6.04 -4.46
CA ALA A 20 -6.64 -5.43 -5.62
C ALA A 20 -7.66 -4.86 -6.62
N SER A 21 -8.95 -5.10 -6.43
CA SER A 21 -10.03 -4.69 -7.34
C SER A 21 -9.93 -3.22 -7.74
N GLU A 22 -9.94 -2.29 -6.79
CA GLU A 22 -9.87 -0.85 -7.07
C GLU A 22 -8.54 -0.42 -7.72
N ALA A 23 -7.44 -1.12 -7.45
CA ALA A 23 -6.14 -0.81 -8.05
C ALA A 23 -6.05 -1.21 -9.54
N TYR A 24 -6.81 -2.22 -9.96
CA TYR A 24 -6.67 -2.86 -11.26
C TYR A 24 -7.92 -2.76 -12.16
N THR A 25 -9.00 -2.14 -11.69
CA THR A 25 -10.26 -1.99 -12.45
C THR A 25 -10.68 -0.54 -12.71
N VAL A 26 -9.87 0.43 -12.31
CA VAL A 26 -10.12 1.86 -12.57
C VAL A 26 -9.97 2.24 -14.05
N ASP A 27 -10.55 3.38 -14.41
CA ASP A 27 -10.48 3.92 -15.77
C ASP A 27 -9.03 3.99 -16.28
N GLY A 28 -8.82 3.47 -17.51
CA GLY A 28 -7.51 3.40 -18.15
C GLY A 28 -6.75 2.08 -17.91
N THR A 29 -7.19 1.19 -17.01
CA THR A 29 -6.54 -0.12 -16.85
C THR A 29 -6.77 -1.04 -18.06
N GLN A 30 -7.89 -0.89 -18.78
CA GLN A 30 -8.16 -1.68 -19.99
C GLN A 30 -7.04 -1.54 -21.03
N ALA A 31 -6.48 -0.34 -21.21
CA ALA A 31 -5.35 -0.14 -22.13
C ALA A 31 -4.09 -0.90 -21.70
N LYS A 32 -3.91 -1.13 -20.39
CA LYS A 32 -2.81 -1.92 -19.83
C LYS A 32 -3.01 -3.42 -20.06
N TYR A 33 -4.24 -3.92 -19.95
CA TYR A 33 -4.58 -5.31 -20.30
C TYR A 33 -4.49 -5.58 -21.80
N ASP A 34 -4.91 -4.62 -22.63
CA ASP A 34 -4.79 -4.66 -24.09
C ASP A 34 -3.34 -4.52 -24.57
N LYS A 35 -2.38 -4.35 -23.66
CA LYS A 35 -0.94 -4.13 -23.94
C LYS A 35 -0.67 -2.92 -24.85
N LYS A 36 -1.49 -1.87 -24.72
CA LYS A 36 -1.38 -0.61 -25.50
C LYS A 36 -0.53 0.45 -24.80
N THR A 37 0.01 0.18 -23.62
CA THR A 37 0.87 1.10 -22.87
C THR A 37 2.15 0.42 -22.44
N ALA A 38 3.16 1.19 -22.04
CA ALA A 38 4.44 0.65 -21.55
C ALA A 38 4.26 -0.22 -20.29
N ILE A 39 3.25 0.07 -19.46
CA ILE A 39 2.87 -0.76 -18.32
C ILE A 39 1.75 -1.70 -18.77
N THR A 40 2.00 -3.00 -18.72
CA THR A 40 1.01 -4.01 -19.11
C THR A 40 0.58 -4.85 -17.91
N TYR A 41 -0.67 -5.31 -17.95
CA TYR A 41 -1.24 -6.19 -16.92
C TYR A 41 -1.62 -7.53 -17.52
N SER A 42 -1.71 -8.54 -16.65
CA SER A 42 -2.32 -9.83 -16.94
C SER A 42 -3.43 -10.05 -15.93
N TRP A 43 -4.60 -10.43 -16.43
CA TRP A 43 -5.77 -10.62 -15.57
C TRP A 43 -5.65 -11.91 -14.78
N ASP A 44 -6.03 -11.84 -13.50
CA ASP A 44 -6.20 -12.97 -12.60
C ASP A 44 -7.44 -12.69 -11.75
N ASP A 45 -8.33 -13.67 -11.58
CA ASP A 45 -9.59 -13.45 -10.86
C ASP A 45 -9.37 -13.13 -9.37
N SER A 46 -8.22 -13.52 -8.81
CA SER A 46 -7.85 -13.20 -7.42
C SER A 46 -7.71 -11.71 -7.15
N ILE A 47 -7.66 -10.85 -8.19
CA ILE A 47 -7.70 -9.40 -7.95
C ILE A 47 -9.01 -8.96 -7.28
N MET A 48 -10.09 -9.73 -7.48
CA MET A 48 -11.40 -9.45 -6.90
C MET A 48 -11.56 -10.02 -5.49
N ASP A 49 -10.61 -10.84 -5.03
CA ASP A 49 -10.67 -11.42 -3.69
C ASP A 49 -10.51 -10.33 -2.62
N GLU A 50 -11.24 -10.52 -1.52
CA GLU A 50 -11.11 -9.71 -0.31
C GLU A 50 -10.34 -10.50 0.74
N VAL A 51 -9.32 -9.88 1.33
CA VAL A 51 -8.55 -10.43 2.45
C VAL A 51 -8.61 -9.51 3.66
N VAL A 52 -8.56 -10.10 4.85
CA VAL A 52 -8.65 -9.35 6.11
C VAL A 52 -7.31 -9.36 6.83
N HIS A 53 -6.82 -8.17 7.16
CA HIS A 53 -5.56 -7.95 7.88
C HIS A 53 -5.74 -6.93 9.02
N PRO A 54 -4.90 -6.99 10.06
CA PRO A 54 -4.96 -6.00 11.13
C PRO A 54 -4.56 -4.61 10.62
N VAL A 55 -5.23 -3.57 11.11
CA VAL A 55 -4.87 -2.16 10.82
C VAL A 55 -3.50 -1.84 11.40
N ILE A 56 -3.16 -2.43 12.54
CA ILE A 56 -1.84 -2.36 13.16
C ILE A 56 -1.25 -3.75 13.17
N ARG A 57 -0.21 -3.98 12.36
CA ARG A 57 0.52 -5.24 12.37
C ARG A 57 1.73 -5.21 13.31
N THR A 58 2.18 -6.39 13.70
CA THR A 58 3.48 -6.61 14.34
C THR A 58 4.49 -7.12 13.30
N HIS A 59 5.68 -6.55 13.33
CA HIS A 59 6.79 -6.99 12.49
C HIS A 59 7.42 -8.27 13.09
N PRO A 60 7.48 -9.39 12.35
CA PRO A 60 7.82 -10.70 12.93
C PRO A 60 9.24 -10.76 13.50
N GLU A 61 10.18 -10.03 12.91
CA GLU A 61 11.59 -10.07 13.33
C GLU A 61 11.95 -9.01 14.38
N THR A 62 11.28 -7.85 14.39
CA THR A 62 11.66 -6.71 15.23
C THR A 62 10.70 -6.50 16.40
N GLY A 63 9.52 -7.15 16.38
CA GLY A 63 8.45 -6.93 17.35
C GLY A 63 7.81 -5.55 17.29
N ARG A 64 8.26 -4.66 16.40
CA ARG A 64 7.73 -3.30 16.27
C ARG A 64 6.35 -3.33 15.62
N LYS A 65 5.50 -2.39 16.02
CA LYS A 65 4.17 -2.20 15.43
C LYS A 65 4.22 -1.24 14.26
N ALA A 66 3.48 -1.53 13.19
CA ALA A 66 3.38 -0.69 12.00
C ALA A 66 1.93 -0.56 11.55
N LEU A 67 1.59 0.61 11.00
CA LEU A 67 0.31 0.84 10.33
C LEU A 67 0.29 0.02 9.02
N TYR A 68 -0.76 -0.76 8.81
CA TYR A 68 -0.90 -1.69 7.68
C TYR A 68 -2.16 -1.42 6.87
N VAL A 69 -2.34 -0.15 6.50
CA VAL A 69 -3.39 0.30 5.57
C VAL A 69 -2.77 1.24 4.55
N ASN A 70 -3.31 1.23 3.34
CA ASN A 70 -2.90 2.11 2.24
C ASN A 70 -4.09 2.41 1.32
N ASP A 71 -4.04 3.56 0.67
CA ASP A 71 -5.13 4.09 -0.17
C ASP A 71 -5.40 3.24 -1.41
N MET A 72 -4.41 2.51 -1.90
CA MET A 72 -4.52 1.73 -3.15
C MET A 72 -5.27 0.40 -2.97
N PHE A 73 -5.15 -0.23 -1.80
CA PHE A 73 -5.63 -1.61 -1.58
C PHE A 73 -6.60 -1.76 -0.42
N THR A 74 -6.77 -0.75 0.43
CA THR A 74 -7.60 -0.87 1.63
C THR A 74 -9.00 -0.35 1.36
N LEU A 75 -9.98 -1.25 1.32
CA LEU A 75 -11.37 -0.91 0.97
C LEU A 75 -12.13 -0.30 2.15
N ARG A 76 -12.04 -0.94 3.32
CA ARG A 76 -12.81 -0.57 4.51
C ARG A 76 -12.25 -1.19 5.79
N ILE A 77 -12.65 -0.66 6.93
CA ILE A 77 -12.43 -1.24 8.25
C ILE A 77 -13.60 -2.17 8.58
N GLN A 78 -13.28 -3.40 8.97
CA GLN A 78 -14.24 -4.43 9.28
C GLN A 78 -15.13 -4.01 10.46
N GLY A 79 -16.45 -4.16 10.30
CA GLY A 79 -17.43 -3.86 11.36
C GLY A 79 -17.81 -2.38 11.49
N MET A 80 -17.22 -1.48 10.70
CA MET A 80 -17.60 -0.07 10.65
C MET A 80 -18.55 0.19 9.47
N SER A 81 -19.41 1.21 9.59
CA SER A 81 -20.16 1.70 8.43
C SER A 81 -19.21 2.29 7.39
N LYS A 82 -19.68 2.41 6.14
CA LYS A 82 -18.88 3.00 5.05
C LYS A 82 -18.39 4.41 5.38
N ALA A 83 -19.25 5.24 5.98
CA ALA A 83 -18.91 6.63 6.30
C ALA A 83 -17.84 6.71 7.41
N GLU A 84 -18.01 5.93 8.48
CA GLU A 84 -17.04 5.90 9.59
C GLU A 84 -15.69 5.34 9.12
N SER A 85 -15.72 4.23 8.37
CA SER A 85 -14.53 3.62 7.83
C SER A 85 -13.77 4.58 6.92
N ARG A 86 -14.47 5.29 6.02
CA ARG A 86 -13.83 6.20 5.07
C ARG A 86 -13.15 7.35 5.81
N ALA A 87 -13.84 7.98 6.76
CA ALA A 87 -13.29 9.08 7.55
C ALA A 87 -12.02 8.67 8.31
N LEU A 88 -12.01 7.48 8.91
CA LEU A 88 -10.84 6.98 9.63
C LEU A 88 -9.68 6.61 8.68
N LEU A 89 -9.97 5.92 7.58
CA LEU A 89 -8.94 5.56 6.59
C LEU A 89 -8.30 6.79 5.95
N ASP A 90 -9.10 7.79 5.55
CA ASP A 90 -8.58 9.04 4.98
C ASP A 90 -7.64 9.76 5.96
N TYR A 91 -8.01 9.82 7.24
CA TYR A 91 -7.13 10.34 8.28
C TYR A 91 -5.80 9.56 8.36
N LEU A 92 -5.85 8.23 8.34
CA LEU A 92 -4.67 7.38 8.43
C LEU A 92 -3.77 7.50 7.19
N PHE A 93 -4.35 7.62 5.99
CA PHE A 93 -3.60 7.80 4.75
C PHE A 93 -2.87 9.15 4.74
N ILE A 94 -3.56 10.22 5.14
CA ILE A 94 -2.95 11.55 5.29
C ILE A 94 -1.83 11.49 6.34
N HIS A 95 -2.06 10.84 7.49
CA HIS A 95 -1.05 10.71 8.53
C HIS A 95 0.19 9.96 8.03
N ALA A 96 0.01 8.82 7.35
CA ALA A 96 1.10 7.95 6.91
C ALA A 96 1.99 8.59 5.83
N THR A 97 1.43 9.50 5.03
CA THR A 97 2.10 10.13 3.88
C THR A 97 2.68 11.52 4.19
N ARG A 98 2.63 11.93 5.46
CA ARG A 98 3.25 13.16 5.94
C ARG A 98 4.74 13.24 5.56
N PRO A 99 5.24 14.38 5.06
CA PRO A 99 6.63 14.51 4.61
C PRO A 99 7.68 14.11 5.65
N GLU A 100 7.40 14.28 6.94
CA GLU A 100 8.30 13.92 8.04
C GLU A 100 8.53 12.40 8.18
N PHE A 101 7.69 11.58 7.55
CA PHE A 101 7.82 10.12 7.51
C PHE A 101 8.37 9.59 6.18
N CYS A 102 8.66 10.49 5.24
CA CYS A 102 9.05 10.16 3.89
C CYS A 102 10.55 10.37 3.65
N CYS A 103 11.13 9.52 2.82
CA CYS A 103 12.41 9.77 2.18
C CYS A 103 12.25 9.70 0.66
N ARG A 104 13.03 10.50 -0.08
CA ARG A 104 13.04 10.46 -1.55
C ARG A 104 14.36 9.85 -2.01
N PHE A 105 14.29 8.66 -2.59
CA PHE A 105 15.44 7.99 -3.19
C PHE A 105 15.62 8.44 -4.65
N ARG A 106 16.78 9.00 -4.97
CA ARG A 106 17.14 9.37 -6.34
C ARG A 106 17.94 8.23 -6.97
N TRP A 107 17.39 7.63 -8.02
CA TRP A 107 18.05 6.56 -8.76
C TRP A 107 19.29 7.07 -9.50
N SER A 108 20.33 6.24 -9.53
CA SER A 108 21.48 6.34 -10.41
C SER A 108 21.70 5.00 -11.11
N GLU A 109 22.51 4.99 -12.16
CA GLU A 109 22.91 3.74 -12.81
C GLU A 109 23.51 2.77 -11.78
N ASN A 110 23.14 1.49 -11.88
CA ASN A 110 23.56 0.41 -11.00
C ASN A 110 23.16 0.56 -9.51
N ALA A 111 22.33 1.54 -9.16
CA ALA A 111 21.79 1.65 -7.80
C ALA A 111 20.84 0.48 -7.50
N VAL A 112 20.98 -0.08 -6.30
CA VAL A 112 20.07 -1.10 -5.76
C VAL A 112 19.40 -0.53 -4.51
N ALA A 113 18.07 -0.56 -4.48
CA ALA A 113 17.29 -0.23 -3.30
C ALA A 113 16.64 -1.51 -2.75
N ILE A 114 16.72 -1.66 -1.43
CA ILE A 114 16.02 -2.72 -0.69
C ILE A 114 15.16 -2.01 0.34
N TRP A 115 13.89 -2.38 0.42
CA TRP A 115 12.98 -1.88 1.43
C TRP A 115 12.18 -3.02 2.05
N ASP A 116 11.71 -2.79 3.27
CA ASP A 116 10.87 -3.74 3.98
C ASP A 116 9.40 -3.51 3.67
N ASN A 117 8.81 -4.37 2.83
CA ASN A 117 7.40 -4.26 2.43
C ASN A 117 6.41 -4.52 3.59
N ARG A 118 6.91 -4.95 4.76
CA ARG A 118 6.09 -5.19 5.95
C ARG A 118 5.81 -3.90 6.72
N CYS A 119 6.63 -2.86 6.60
CA CYS A 119 6.48 -1.64 7.39
C CYS A 119 6.69 -0.33 6.61
N MET A 120 6.72 -0.41 5.28
CA MET A 120 6.96 0.72 4.39
C MET A 120 5.85 0.82 3.33
N GLN A 121 5.55 2.05 2.92
CA GLN A 121 4.83 2.34 1.69
C GLN A 121 5.78 3.04 0.73
N HIS A 122 5.54 2.88 -0.57
CA HIS A 122 6.31 3.54 -1.61
C HIS A 122 5.37 3.94 -2.75
N TYR A 123 5.78 4.95 -3.52
CA TYR A 123 5.06 5.36 -4.71
C TYR A 123 6.06 5.75 -5.80
N ALA A 124 5.64 5.61 -7.06
CA ALA A 124 6.40 6.11 -8.20
C ALA A 124 6.03 7.56 -8.46
N VAL A 125 7.03 8.43 -8.62
CA VAL A 125 6.82 9.80 -9.09
C VAL A 125 6.82 9.78 -10.61
N ASP A 126 5.74 10.23 -11.25
CA ASP A 126 5.67 10.35 -12.70
C ASP A 126 6.17 11.74 -13.15
N ASP A 127 7.48 11.97 -13.04
CA ASP A 127 8.14 13.26 -13.38
C ASP A 127 9.19 13.15 -14.50
N TYR A 128 9.06 12.14 -15.37
CA TYR A 128 10.05 11.81 -16.38
C TYR A 128 9.46 11.44 -17.76
N GLN A 129 8.34 12.06 -18.17
CA GLN A 129 7.59 11.70 -19.40
C GLN A 129 8.41 11.71 -20.70
N ALA A 130 9.49 12.49 -20.76
CA ALA A 130 10.38 12.56 -21.92
C ALA A 130 11.43 11.44 -21.98
N TYR A 131 11.53 10.60 -20.95
CA TYR A 131 12.58 9.61 -20.79
C TYR A 131 12.01 8.21 -20.61
N GLU A 132 12.70 7.21 -21.16
CA GLU A 132 12.43 5.81 -20.86
C GLU A 132 13.03 5.44 -19.49
N ARG A 133 12.30 4.65 -18.71
CA ARG A 133 12.74 4.19 -17.39
C ARG A 133 12.48 2.69 -17.23
N LEU A 134 13.56 1.91 -17.19
CA LEU A 134 13.54 0.47 -16.99
C LEU A 134 14.13 0.11 -15.61
N MET A 135 13.48 -0.81 -14.90
CA MET A 135 13.95 -1.37 -13.64
C MET A 135 13.63 -2.85 -13.56
N TYR A 136 14.44 -3.58 -12.80
CA TYR A 136 14.16 -4.96 -12.43
C TYR A 136 13.82 -5.04 -10.94
N ARG A 137 12.84 -5.87 -10.59
CA ARG A 137 12.42 -6.08 -9.20
C ARG A 137 12.35 -7.57 -8.92
N VAL A 138 12.84 -7.93 -7.73
CA VAL A 138 12.61 -9.24 -7.12
C VAL A 138 11.80 -9.01 -5.84
N THR A 139 10.78 -9.83 -5.62
CA THR A 139 9.98 -9.81 -4.40
C THR A 139 10.28 -11.07 -3.61
N ILE A 140 10.56 -10.92 -2.32
CA ILE A 140 10.76 -12.05 -1.40
C ILE A 140 9.42 -12.35 -0.74
N GLU A 141 9.05 -13.63 -0.69
CA GLU A 141 7.84 -14.08 -0.02
C GLU A 141 7.84 -13.70 1.46
N GLY A 142 6.69 -13.20 1.94
CA GLY A 142 6.50 -12.79 3.33
C GLY A 142 5.58 -13.74 4.09
N CYS A 143 5.35 -13.44 5.37
CA CYS A 143 4.37 -14.14 6.19
C CYS A 143 3.03 -13.37 6.24
N ARG A 144 1.95 -14.07 6.61
CA ARG A 144 0.67 -13.42 6.90
C ARG A 144 0.84 -12.33 7.99
N PRO A 145 0.31 -11.11 7.79
CA PRO A 145 0.30 -10.08 8.82
C PRO A 145 -0.50 -10.52 10.05
N VAL A 146 0.05 -10.23 11.24
CA VAL A 146 -0.55 -10.46 12.57
C VAL A 146 -0.49 -9.20 13.40
#